data_AF-A0A8K0JCB1-F1
#
_entry.id   AF-A0A8K0JCB1-F1
#
_cell.length_a   1.000
_cell.length_b   1.000
_cell.length_c   1.000
_cell.angle_alpha   90.00
_cell.angle_beta   90.00
_cell.angle_gamma   90.00
#
_symmetry.space_group_name_H-M   'P 1'
#
loop_
_entity.id
_entity.type
_entity.pdbx_description
1 polymer ?
#
loop_
_entity_poly.entity_id
_entity_poly.type
_entity_poly.pdbx_seq_one_letter_code
_entity_poly.pdbx_strand_id
1 'polypeptide(L)'
;MSTTKSGAKHHKRGASKSAGRSSSTSHVSSASASASASAGTGTGTGAASTPSRVPPGEIPPVSFLFVVNEIVIDYDTPQTRHIGMPKDDWHNYLPPQRREQYAGEKQSEVLRFQAGRIERASSDLVRYYWMRRHLGEEGGILGQFVGQPAFYAQPYKRASVFSCNPLLPVIVAEDDVLVRPDATFHALHFLHARSVSQASYPFDYAPSVALPPAIAALGPPLKYVAGAAPTWVPSLVPSTYANPYRAGLSGGLGGELAIVLGLMAFHSARPSERGRCVDEVFLGKPSESSGLWKDYHWRTTSSPPGYPLSMQETPRGFLVHICFDPENPQGSTAQNLAVLEWQGPLVLG
;
A
#
# COMPACT_ATOMS: atom_id res chain seq x y z
N MET A 1 43.77 39.21 -31.10
CA MET A 1 44.95 38.96 -30.25
C MET A 1 44.80 37.61 -29.56
N SER A 2 45.82 36.78 -29.76
CA SER A 2 46.19 35.50 -29.12
C SER A 2 45.12 34.45 -28.79
N THR A 3 45.17 33.40 -29.60
CA THR A 3 44.76 32.02 -29.33
C THR A 3 45.67 31.32 -28.32
N THR A 4 45.14 30.34 -27.58
CA THR A 4 45.90 29.14 -27.16
C THR A 4 44.98 27.92 -27.01
N LYS A 5 45.36 26.86 -27.73
CA LYS A 5 44.88 25.47 -27.67
C LYS A 5 45.65 24.70 -26.59
N SER A 6 45.07 23.56 -26.16
CA SER A 6 45.72 22.27 -25.81
C SER A 6 44.96 21.64 -24.62
N GLY A 7 44.62 20.36 -24.54
CA GLY A 7 44.92 19.19 -25.37
C GLY A 7 44.28 17.96 -24.70
N ALA A 8 43.86 17.00 -25.51
CA ALA A 8 43.24 15.75 -25.08
C ALA A 8 44.27 14.74 -24.55
N LYS A 9 43.88 13.89 -23.58
CA LYS A 9 44.55 12.61 -23.31
C LYS A 9 43.54 11.48 -23.14
N HIS A 10 43.58 10.58 -24.11
CA HIS A 10 43.09 9.21 -24.06
C HIS A 10 43.79 8.40 -22.97
N HIS A 11 43.05 7.60 -22.21
CA HIS A 11 43.56 6.33 -21.70
C HIS A 11 42.59 5.19 -22.03
N LYS A 12 43.16 4.16 -22.64
CA LYS A 12 42.55 2.92 -23.12
C LYS A 12 43.27 1.78 -22.40
N ARG A 13 42.53 0.68 -22.18
CA ARG A 13 42.94 -0.70 -21.84
C ARG A 13 42.85 -1.13 -20.37
N GLY A 14 42.18 -2.27 -20.21
CA GLY A 14 42.22 -3.12 -19.03
C GLY A 14 41.17 -4.23 -19.07
N ALA A 15 41.12 -5.01 -20.15
CA ALA A 15 40.33 -6.24 -20.19
C ALA A 15 41.11 -7.35 -19.47
N SER A 16 40.49 -8.03 -18.50
CA SER A 16 40.97 -9.32 -17.98
C SER A 16 39.86 -10.36 -18.10
N LYS A 17 40.18 -11.43 -18.84
CA LYS A 17 39.49 -12.72 -18.90
C LYS A 17 40.14 -13.62 -17.84
N SER A 18 39.33 -14.38 -17.10
CA SER A 18 39.69 -15.73 -16.64
C SER A 18 38.41 -16.45 -16.18
N ALA A 19 38.02 -17.49 -16.93
CA ALA A 19 37.96 -18.89 -16.48
C ALA A 19 36.89 -19.13 -15.38
N GLY A 20 35.77 -19.81 -15.65
CA GLY A 20 35.70 -21.11 -16.32
C GLY A 20 35.79 -22.20 -15.25
N ARG A 21 34.66 -22.59 -14.66
CA ARG A 21 34.51 -23.90 -14.03
C ARG A 21 33.04 -24.30 -13.97
N SER A 22 32.70 -25.15 -14.92
CA SER A 22 31.55 -26.04 -14.92
C SER A 22 31.74 -27.12 -13.84
N SER A 23 30.68 -27.40 -13.09
CA SER A 23 30.50 -28.70 -12.44
C SER A 23 29.03 -29.06 -12.49
N SER A 24 28.71 -29.86 -13.49
CA SER A 24 27.52 -30.67 -13.62
C SER A 24 27.50 -31.75 -12.53
N THR A 25 26.43 -31.83 -11.77
CA THR A 25 26.02 -33.07 -11.11
C THR A 25 24.51 -33.22 -11.26
N SER A 26 24.16 -34.14 -12.15
CA SER A 26 22.88 -34.79 -12.32
C SER A 26 22.46 -35.55 -11.06
N HIS A 27 21.24 -35.33 -10.59
CA HIS A 27 20.50 -36.36 -9.86
C HIS A 27 19.09 -36.50 -10.45
N VAL A 28 18.91 -37.64 -11.09
CA VAL A 28 17.67 -38.28 -11.50
C VAL A 28 17.02 -38.88 -10.24
N SER A 29 15.73 -38.66 -10.03
CA SER A 29 14.78 -39.48 -9.25
C SER A 29 13.38 -38.91 -9.51
N SER A 30 12.65 -39.44 -10.49
CA SER A 30 11.66 -40.53 -10.37
C SER A 30 10.27 -40.03 -9.97
N ALA A 31 9.36 -40.22 -10.91
CA ALA A 31 7.94 -39.94 -10.86
C ALA A 31 7.19 -40.83 -9.84
N SER A 32 6.06 -40.34 -9.35
CA SER A 32 4.89 -41.16 -9.06
C SER A 32 3.63 -40.33 -9.27
N ALA A 33 3.00 -40.55 -10.43
CA ALA A 33 1.62 -40.20 -10.68
C ALA A 33 0.71 -41.23 -10.00
N SER A 34 -0.41 -40.76 -9.46
CA SER A 34 -1.58 -41.60 -9.24
C SER A 34 -2.82 -40.78 -9.55
N ALA A 35 -3.35 -41.01 -10.75
CA ALA A 35 -4.69 -40.66 -11.14
C ALA A 35 -5.66 -41.76 -10.67
N SER A 36 -6.86 -41.37 -10.24
CA SER A 36 -8.02 -42.25 -10.25
C SER A 36 -9.26 -41.42 -10.54
N ALA A 37 -9.83 -41.68 -11.71
CA ALA A 37 -11.11 -41.19 -12.18
C ALA A 37 -12.25 -42.07 -11.66
N SER A 38 -13.45 -41.50 -11.54
CA SER A 38 -14.68 -42.20 -11.96
C SER A 38 -15.84 -41.21 -12.10
N ALA A 39 -16.50 -41.32 -13.25
CA ALA A 39 -17.68 -40.59 -13.68
C ALA A 39 -18.97 -41.06 -12.98
N GLY A 40 -19.97 -40.19 -12.95
CA GLY A 40 -21.36 -40.52 -12.62
C GLY A 40 -22.32 -39.54 -13.30
N THR A 41 -22.96 -40.00 -14.36
CA THR A 41 -23.97 -39.30 -15.17
C THR A 41 -25.31 -39.29 -14.46
N GLY A 42 -26.04 -38.16 -14.48
CA GLY A 42 -27.42 -38.07 -13.98
C GLY A 42 -28.12 -36.79 -14.41
N THR A 43 -29.08 -36.91 -15.32
CA THR A 43 -29.97 -35.87 -15.88
C THR A 43 -31.08 -35.45 -14.91
N GLY A 44 -31.47 -34.16 -14.90
CA GLY A 44 -32.74 -33.72 -14.30
C GLY A 44 -32.88 -32.21 -14.00
N THR A 45 -33.56 -31.49 -14.91
CA THR A 45 -34.48 -30.35 -14.70
C THR A 45 -34.38 -29.41 -13.47
N GLY A 46 -34.07 -28.14 -13.75
CA GLY A 46 -34.64 -26.88 -13.23
C GLY A 46 -34.98 -26.71 -11.74
N ALA A 47 -34.24 -25.82 -11.05
CA ALA A 47 -34.74 -25.05 -9.91
C ALA A 47 -33.84 -23.83 -9.58
N ALA A 48 -34.51 -22.78 -9.09
CA ALA A 48 -34.03 -21.49 -8.61
C ALA A 48 -32.64 -21.46 -7.93
N SER A 49 -31.87 -20.43 -8.27
CA SER A 49 -30.61 -20.06 -7.63
C SER A 49 -30.82 -19.73 -6.15
N THR A 50 -30.38 -20.64 -5.30
CA THR A 50 -30.28 -20.46 -3.84
C THR A 50 -29.01 -19.66 -3.54
N PRO A 51 -29.00 -18.71 -2.58
CA PRO A 51 -27.78 -18.02 -2.18
C PRO A 51 -26.74 -19.03 -1.70
N SER A 52 -25.49 -18.86 -2.13
CA SER A 52 -24.37 -19.74 -1.79
C SER A 52 -24.21 -19.82 -0.28
N ARG A 53 -24.75 -20.90 0.31
CA ARG A 53 -24.60 -21.23 1.72
C ARG A 53 -23.22 -21.84 1.88
N VAL A 54 -22.28 -21.06 2.40
CA VAL A 54 -20.98 -21.56 2.89
C VAL A 54 -21.25 -22.79 3.76
N PRO A 55 -20.55 -23.92 3.54
CA PRO A 55 -20.74 -25.12 4.34
C PRO A 55 -20.57 -24.80 5.84
N PRO A 56 -21.42 -25.34 6.72
CA PRO A 56 -21.32 -25.09 8.15
C PRO A 56 -19.99 -25.66 8.67
N GLY A 57 -19.06 -24.76 9.01
CA GLY A 57 -17.74 -25.11 9.55
C GLY A 57 -16.57 -24.27 9.03
N GLU A 58 -16.72 -23.57 7.91
CA GLU A 58 -15.66 -22.70 7.39
C GLU A 58 -15.81 -21.26 7.92
N ILE A 59 -14.77 -20.77 8.60
CA ILE A 59 -14.66 -19.37 9.00
C ILE A 59 -14.58 -18.53 7.72
N PRO A 60 -15.48 -17.55 7.51
CA PRO A 60 -15.44 -16.72 6.32
C PRO A 60 -14.08 -16.04 6.15
N PRO A 61 -13.54 -15.94 4.92
CA PRO A 61 -12.26 -15.31 4.69
C PRO A 61 -12.30 -13.84 5.13
N VAL A 62 -11.17 -13.30 5.58
CA VAL A 62 -11.06 -11.89 5.97
C VAL A 62 -11.32 -11.01 4.74
N SER A 63 -12.18 -10.00 4.91
CA SER A 63 -12.43 -8.95 3.93
C SER A 63 -12.59 -7.58 4.58
N PHE A 64 -12.44 -6.52 3.79
CA PHE A 64 -12.73 -5.15 4.18
C PHE A 64 -12.98 -4.30 2.93
N LEU A 65 -13.68 -3.18 3.10
CA LEU A 65 -13.81 -2.16 2.06
C LEU A 65 -12.76 -1.09 2.27
N PHE A 66 -12.25 -0.52 1.19
CA PHE A 66 -11.34 0.61 1.28
C PHE A 66 -11.44 1.54 0.08
N VAL A 67 -10.95 2.75 0.27
CA VAL A 67 -10.73 3.73 -0.79
C VAL A 67 -9.35 4.36 -0.59
N VAL A 68 -8.70 4.77 -1.67
CA VAL A 68 -7.43 5.49 -1.63
C VAL A 68 -7.53 6.76 -2.48
N ASN A 69 -7.74 7.90 -1.85
CA ASN A 69 -7.91 9.16 -2.56
C ASN A 69 -6.59 9.91 -2.64
N GLU A 70 -6.26 10.48 -3.80
CA GLU A 70 -5.09 11.33 -3.93
C GLU A 70 -5.39 12.70 -3.33
N ILE A 71 -4.58 13.14 -2.38
CA ILE A 71 -4.73 14.43 -1.71
C ILE A 71 -4.22 15.53 -2.64
N VAL A 72 -5.04 16.56 -2.86
CA VAL A 72 -4.69 17.71 -3.69
C VAL A 72 -4.13 18.80 -2.79
N ILE A 73 -2.83 19.09 -2.97
CA ILE A 73 -2.12 20.15 -2.25
C ILE A 73 -2.00 21.38 -3.15
N ASP A 74 -2.32 22.55 -2.62
CA ASP A 74 -2.20 23.84 -3.32
C ASP A 74 -1.50 24.89 -2.44
N TYR A 75 -0.23 25.15 -2.77
CA TYR A 75 0.60 26.15 -2.08
C TYR A 75 0.45 27.57 -2.67
N ASP A 76 -0.22 27.73 -3.81
CA ASP A 76 -0.18 28.95 -4.63
C ASP A 76 -1.44 29.80 -4.58
N THR A 77 -2.46 29.38 -3.83
CA THR A 77 -3.68 30.19 -3.61
C THR A 77 -3.34 31.53 -2.94
N PRO A 78 -4.13 32.59 -3.16
CA PRO A 78 -3.94 33.87 -2.46
C PRO A 78 -3.89 33.73 -0.92
N GLN A 79 -4.63 32.77 -0.38
CA GLN A 79 -4.73 32.48 1.05
C GLN A 79 -3.52 31.69 1.57
N THR A 80 -2.81 30.95 0.73
CA THR A 80 -1.74 30.02 1.17
C THR A 80 -0.35 30.43 0.72
N ARG A 81 -0.23 31.28 -0.29
CA ARG A 81 1.07 31.71 -0.85
C ARG A 81 2.00 32.33 0.19
N HIS A 82 1.45 33.06 1.17
CA HIS A 82 2.24 33.69 2.23
C HIS A 82 2.70 32.70 3.31
N ILE A 83 2.08 31.52 3.40
CA ILE A 83 2.45 30.42 4.31
C ILE A 83 3.66 29.68 3.73
N GLY A 84 3.67 29.47 2.42
CA GLY A 84 4.73 28.74 1.71
C GLY A 84 4.72 27.23 1.99
N MET A 85 5.70 26.52 1.45
CA MET A 85 5.83 25.08 1.65
C MET A 85 6.66 24.79 2.91
N PRO A 86 6.12 24.04 3.89
CA PRO A 86 6.83 23.77 5.13
C PRO A 86 8.07 22.92 4.88
N LYS A 87 9.11 23.15 5.69
CA LYS A 87 10.37 22.41 5.66
C LYS A 87 10.76 22.00 7.08
N ASP A 88 11.46 20.88 7.20
CA ASP A 88 12.19 20.57 8.43
C ASP A 88 13.52 21.35 8.52
N ASP A 89 14.23 21.14 9.64
CA ASP A 89 15.54 21.77 9.90
C ASP A 89 16.63 21.36 8.90
N TRP A 90 16.41 20.27 8.15
CA TRP A 90 17.29 19.78 7.10
C TRP A 90 16.82 20.17 5.70
N HIS A 91 15.85 21.08 5.61
CA HIS A 91 15.28 21.60 4.37
C HIS A 91 14.52 20.58 3.51
N ASN A 92 14.08 19.45 4.09
CA ASN A 92 13.16 18.54 3.42
C ASN A 92 11.76 19.15 3.40
N TYR A 93 11.08 19.12 2.25
CA TYR A 93 9.69 19.54 2.17
C TYR A 93 8.79 18.57 2.94
N LEU A 94 7.90 19.14 3.74
CA LEU A 94 6.93 18.39 4.55
C LEU A 94 5.52 18.54 3.96
N PRO A 95 4.61 17.60 4.24
CA PRO A 95 3.20 17.79 3.98
C PRO A 95 2.71 19.09 4.60
N PRO A 96 1.69 19.74 4.01
CA PRO A 96 1.13 20.95 4.61
C PRO A 96 0.65 20.70 6.04
N GLN A 97 1.07 21.56 6.97
CA GLN A 97 0.62 21.51 8.37
C GLN A 97 -0.74 22.16 8.57
N ARG A 98 -1.20 22.91 7.57
CA ARG A 98 -2.40 23.74 7.63
C ARG A 98 -3.42 23.25 6.62
N ARG A 99 -4.65 23.13 7.08
CA ARG A 99 -5.76 22.61 6.27
C ARG A 99 -5.98 23.44 5.01
N GLU A 100 -5.78 24.76 5.09
CA GLU A 100 -6.02 25.70 4.00
C GLU A 100 -5.14 25.44 2.78
N GLN A 101 -4.02 24.72 2.94
CA GLN A 101 -3.10 24.34 1.87
C GLN A 101 -3.52 23.05 1.15
N TYR A 102 -4.63 22.44 1.55
CA TYR A 102 -5.26 21.34 0.84
C TYR A 102 -6.48 21.84 0.07
N ALA A 103 -6.51 21.55 -1.23
CA ALA A 103 -7.62 21.92 -2.10
C ALA A 103 -8.72 20.85 -2.18
N GLY A 104 -8.44 19.64 -1.67
CA GLY A 104 -9.39 18.52 -1.64
C GLY A 104 -8.73 17.19 -1.91
N GLU A 105 -9.49 16.29 -2.55
CA GLU A 105 -9.04 14.95 -2.89
C GLU A 105 -9.59 14.51 -4.25
N LYS A 106 -8.80 13.73 -4.99
CA LYS A 106 -9.24 13.02 -6.18
C LYS A 106 -9.67 11.61 -5.76
N GLN A 107 -10.95 11.35 -5.93
CA GLN A 107 -11.60 10.15 -5.44
C GLN A 107 -11.23 8.93 -6.30
N SER A 108 -10.97 7.78 -5.67
CA SER A 108 -10.90 6.47 -6.34
C SER A 108 -12.21 5.69 -6.19
N GLU A 109 -12.30 4.57 -6.91
CA GLU A 109 -13.38 3.59 -6.71
C GLU A 109 -13.29 2.99 -5.30
N VAL A 110 -14.44 2.61 -4.73
CA VAL A 110 -14.45 1.80 -3.50
C VAL A 110 -14.12 0.36 -3.86
N LEU A 111 -13.08 -0.16 -3.24
CA LEU A 111 -12.51 -1.47 -3.50
C LEU A 111 -12.79 -2.41 -2.32
N ARG A 112 -12.84 -3.70 -2.62
CA ARG A 112 -12.96 -4.77 -1.62
C ARG A 112 -11.69 -5.59 -1.66
N PHE A 113 -11.06 -5.75 -0.49
CA PHE A 113 -10.08 -6.81 -0.30
C PHE A 113 -10.79 -8.06 0.19
N GLN A 114 -10.47 -9.22 -0.37
CA GLN A 114 -10.90 -10.51 0.14
C GLN A 114 -9.87 -11.59 -0.20
N ALA A 115 -9.37 -12.29 0.82
CA ALA A 115 -8.46 -13.44 0.66
C ALA A 115 -7.25 -13.18 -0.29
N GLY A 116 -6.61 -12.02 -0.16
CA GLY A 116 -5.42 -11.68 -0.96
C GLY A 116 -5.73 -11.07 -2.33
N ARG A 117 -7.00 -10.83 -2.66
CA ARG A 117 -7.43 -10.23 -3.91
C ARG A 117 -8.12 -8.90 -3.67
N ILE A 118 -8.01 -8.01 -4.64
CA ILE A 118 -8.75 -6.76 -4.67
C ILE A 118 -9.67 -6.75 -5.87
N GLU A 119 -10.93 -6.43 -5.62
CA GLU A 119 -11.98 -6.30 -6.61
C GLU A 119 -12.77 -5.02 -6.38
N ARG A 120 -13.64 -4.65 -7.33
CA ARG A 120 -14.60 -3.56 -7.12
C ARG A 120 -15.57 -3.97 -6.03
N ALA A 121 -15.83 -3.07 -5.08
CA ALA A 121 -16.80 -3.37 -4.03
C ALA A 121 -18.25 -3.36 -4.54
N SER A 122 -18.54 -2.51 -5.53
CA SER A 122 -19.88 -2.40 -6.12
C SER A 122 -20.21 -3.61 -6.99
N SER A 123 -21.48 -4.04 -6.95
CA SER A 123 -22.07 -5.07 -7.81
C SER A 123 -23.46 -4.65 -8.29
N ASP A 124 -24.17 -5.53 -8.98
CA ASP A 124 -25.54 -5.28 -9.41
C ASP A 124 -26.53 -5.14 -8.24
N LEU A 125 -26.18 -5.65 -7.06
CA LEU A 125 -27.06 -5.67 -5.87
C LEU A 125 -26.78 -4.52 -4.91
N VAL A 126 -25.59 -3.93 -4.97
CA VAL A 126 -25.15 -2.91 -4.03
C VAL A 126 -24.14 -1.98 -4.68
N ARG A 127 -24.32 -0.68 -4.45
CA ARG A 127 -23.37 0.34 -4.88
C ARG A 127 -22.63 0.89 -3.68
N TYR A 128 -21.31 0.92 -3.77
CA TYR A 128 -20.44 1.63 -2.84
C TYR A 128 -19.74 2.77 -3.55
N TYR A 129 -19.67 3.91 -2.89
CA TYR A 129 -18.93 5.07 -3.37
C TYR A 129 -18.44 5.90 -2.20
N TRP A 130 -17.34 6.63 -2.43
CA TRP A 130 -16.85 7.61 -1.47
C TRP A 130 -17.72 8.86 -1.50
N MET A 131 -18.04 9.41 -0.34
CA MET A 131 -18.77 10.66 -0.21
C MET A 131 -18.10 11.57 0.81
N ARG A 132 -17.84 12.80 0.39
CA ARG A 132 -17.55 13.94 1.25
C ARG A 132 -18.36 15.13 0.76
N ARG A 133 -19.17 15.74 1.62
CA ARG A 133 -20.09 16.81 1.21
C ARG A 133 -19.36 18.12 1.00
N HIS A 134 -18.48 18.47 1.95
CA HIS A 134 -17.70 19.70 1.89
C HIS A 134 -16.24 19.44 2.28
N LEU A 135 -15.32 20.24 1.72
CA LEU A 135 -13.93 20.22 2.15
C LEU A 135 -13.88 20.47 3.66
N GLY A 136 -13.25 19.55 4.40
CA GLY A 136 -13.16 19.64 5.85
C GLY A 136 -14.15 18.93 6.71
N GLU A 137 -15.18 18.38 6.10
CA GLU A 137 -16.05 17.44 6.79
C GLU A 137 -15.49 16.04 6.62
N GLU A 138 -15.78 15.14 7.54
CA GLU A 138 -15.39 13.75 7.38
C GLU A 138 -15.98 13.16 6.10
N GLY A 139 -15.13 12.47 5.35
CA GLY A 139 -15.57 11.60 4.25
C GLY A 139 -15.90 10.21 4.75
N GLY A 140 -16.67 9.45 3.97
CA GLY A 140 -17.01 8.07 4.29
C GLY A 140 -17.39 7.26 3.07
N ILE A 141 -17.33 5.93 3.21
CA ILE A 141 -17.84 5.00 2.20
C ILE A 141 -19.34 4.85 2.42
N LEU A 142 -20.14 5.28 1.44
CA LEU A 142 -21.59 5.09 1.43
C LEU A 142 -21.93 3.84 0.63
N GLY A 143 -22.71 2.94 1.24
CA GLY A 143 -23.30 1.77 0.61
C GLY A 143 -24.80 1.96 0.35
N GLN A 144 -25.31 1.41 -0.73
CA GLN A 144 -26.74 1.39 -1.04
C GLN A 144 -27.13 0.08 -1.71
N PHE A 145 -27.84 -0.78 -0.97
CA PHE A 145 -28.46 -1.98 -1.54
C PHE A 145 -29.68 -1.59 -2.38
N VAL A 146 -29.94 -2.35 -3.45
CA VAL A 146 -31.12 -2.15 -4.29
C VAL A 146 -32.39 -2.21 -3.44
N GLY A 147 -33.20 -1.14 -3.49
CA GLY A 147 -34.45 -1.04 -2.74
C GLY A 147 -34.32 -0.69 -1.25
N GLN A 148 -33.12 -0.37 -0.77
CA GLN A 148 -32.89 0.04 0.62
C GLN A 148 -32.35 1.47 0.72
N PRO A 149 -32.53 2.13 1.89
CA PRO A 149 -31.85 3.38 2.19
C PRO A 149 -30.33 3.23 2.12
N ALA A 150 -29.65 4.31 1.74
CA ALA A 150 -28.20 4.35 1.81
C ALA A 150 -27.71 4.36 3.28
N PHE A 151 -26.54 3.79 3.52
CA PHE A 151 -25.90 3.70 4.83
C PHE A 151 -24.41 4.00 4.71
N TYR A 152 -23.79 4.49 5.78
CA TYR A 152 -22.33 4.60 5.84
C TYR A 152 -21.73 3.30 6.34
N ALA A 153 -20.72 2.79 5.64
CA ALA A 153 -19.95 1.65 6.10
C ALA A 153 -19.16 2.04 7.36
N GLN A 154 -19.14 1.17 8.37
CA GLN A 154 -18.48 1.44 9.63
C GLN A 154 -16.95 1.54 9.44
N PRO A 155 -16.31 2.65 9.84
CA PRO A 155 -14.87 2.82 9.70
C PRO A 155 -14.12 1.83 10.62
N TYR A 156 -13.03 1.28 10.10
CA TYR A 156 -12.05 0.51 10.86
C TYR A 156 -10.82 1.38 11.17
N LYS A 157 -10.15 1.86 10.12
CA LYS A 157 -8.93 2.68 10.21
C LYS A 157 -8.82 3.62 9.02
N ARG A 158 -8.01 4.64 9.17
CA ARG A 158 -7.66 5.62 8.13
C ARG A 158 -6.22 6.05 8.34
N ALA A 159 -5.60 6.59 7.30
CA ALA A 159 -4.30 7.25 7.40
C ALA A 159 -4.09 8.15 6.18
N SER A 160 -3.35 9.24 6.37
CA SER A 160 -2.83 10.05 5.27
C SER A 160 -1.35 9.74 5.08
N VAL A 161 -0.98 9.19 3.93
CA VAL A 161 0.38 8.74 3.63
C VAL A 161 1.00 9.64 2.57
N PHE A 162 2.13 10.24 2.89
CA PHE A 162 2.83 11.20 2.04
C PHE A 162 4.19 10.71 1.62
N SER A 163 4.51 10.95 0.36
CA SER A 163 5.83 10.83 -0.23
C SER A 163 6.43 12.22 -0.35
N CYS A 164 7.57 12.49 0.30
CA CYS A 164 8.02 13.86 0.57
C CYS A 164 9.36 14.21 -0.10
N ASN A 165 10.44 13.50 0.22
CA ASN A 165 11.79 13.77 -0.31
C ASN A 165 12.65 12.49 -0.25
N PRO A 166 13.59 12.24 -1.19
CA PRO A 166 14.55 11.13 -1.08
C PRO A 166 15.19 10.88 0.30
N LEU A 167 15.41 11.91 1.14
CA LEU A 167 16.03 11.81 2.47
C LEU A 167 15.04 11.64 3.63
N LEU A 168 13.79 12.07 3.46
CA LEU A 168 12.67 11.80 4.36
C LEU A 168 11.49 11.30 3.51
N PRO A 169 11.55 10.04 3.05
CA PRO A 169 10.74 9.63 1.91
C PRO A 169 9.27 9.50 2.20
N VAL A 170 8.92 9.00 3.38
CA VAL A 170 7.53 8.69 3.72
C VAL A 170 7.20 9.26 5.08
N ILE A 171 6.13 10.05 5.11
CA ILE A 171 5.53 10.63 6.31
C ILE A 171 4.06 10.20 6.36
N VAL A 172 3.57 9.89 7.55
CA VAL A 172 2.22 9.38 7.78
C VAL A 172 1.54 10.24 8.85
N ALA A 173 0.25 10.51 8.67
CA ALA A 173 -0.64 10.97 9.72
C ALA A 173 -1.72 9.90 9.97
N GLU A 174 -2.08 9.68 11.24
CA GLU A 174 -3.06 8.66 11.67
C GLU A 174 -4.50 8.96 11.20
N ASP A 175 -4.78 10.17 10.74
CA ASP A 175 -6.14 10.60 10.41
C ASP A 175 -6.18 11.32 9.04
N ASP A 176 -7.37 11.79 8.70
CA ASP A 176 -7.66 12.62 7.54
C ASP A 176 -7.20 14.06 7.77
N VAL A 177 -6.05 14.38 7.15
CA VAL A 177 -5.44 15.72 7.15
C VAL A 177 -6.31 16.80 6.49
N LEU A 178 -7.33 16.42 5.74
CA LEU A 178 -8.29 17.39 5.17
C LEU A 178 -9.28 17.91 6.21
N VAL A 179 -9.43 17.20 7.33
CA VAL A 179 -10.36 17.52 8.42
C VAL A 179 -9.60 18.05 9.64
N ARG A 180 -8.48 17.41 10.00
CA ARG A 180 -7.73 17.66 11.22
C ARG A 180 -6.67 18.76 11.04
N PRO A 181 -6.86 19.96 11.63
CA PRO A 181 -5.87 21.04 11.56
C PRO A 181 -4.59 20.76 12.36
N ASP A 182 -4.65 19.79 13.26
CA ASP A 182 -3.64 19.39 14.25
C ASP A 182 -3.11 17.97 14.00
N ALA A 183 -3.24 17.47 12.77
CA ALA A 183 -2.72 16.16 12.39
C ALA A 183 -1.22 16.06 12.72
N THR A 184 -0.87 15.05 13.52
CA THR A 184 0.53 14.77 13.84
C THR A 184 1.14 13.92 12.74
N PHE A 185 2.29 14.37 12.23
CA PHE A 185 3.02 13.73 11.16
C PHE A 185 4.19 12.94 11.73
N HIS A 186 4.33 11.71 11.26
CA HIS A 186 5.36 10.79 11.71
C HIS A 186 6.13 10.20 10.53
N ALA A 187 7.44 10.06 10.68
CA ALA A 187 8.22 9.30 9.72
C ALA A 187 7.81 7.82 9.73
N LEU A 188 7.83 7.17 8.56
CA LEU A 188 7.63 5.72 8.46
C LEU A 188 8.72 4.98 9.23
N HIS A 189 8.29 4.05 10.07
CA HIS A 189 9.13 3.13 10.81
C HIS A 189 8.67 1.69 10.61
N PHE A 190 9.51 0.76 11.04
CA PHE A 190 9.24 -0.66 10.98
C PHE A 190 9.46 -1.30 12.35
N LEU A 191 8.50 -2.12 12.78
CA LEU A 191 8.71 -3.10 13.83
C LEU A 191 9.13 -4.42 13.20
N HIS A 192 10.12 -5.09 13.76
CA HIS A 192 10.62 -6.36 13.20
C HIS A 192 10.05 -7.54 13.95
N ALA A 193 9.28 -8.37 13.24
CA ALA A 193 8.73 -9.62 13.74
C ALA A 193 9.39 -10.78 13.00
N ARG A 194 10.48 -11.33 13.57
CA ARG A 194 11.35 -12.32 12.91
C ARG A 194 12.00 -11.71 11.65
N SER A 195 11.53 -12.10 10.46
CA SER A 195 11.98 -11.56 9.17
C SER A 195 10.94 -10.64 8.50
N VAL A 196 9.79 -10.41 9.13
CA VAL A 196 8.72 -9.56 8.58
C VAL A 196 8.91 -8.13 9.06
N SER A 197 8.76 -7.19 8.14
CA SER A 197 8.74 -5.76 8.44
C SER A 197 7.30 -5.32 8.67
N GLN A 198 6.96 -4.87 9.87
CA GLN A 198 5.64 -4.30 10.16
C GLN A 198 5.70 -2.78 10.04
N ALA A 199 5.12 -2.23 8.97
CA ALA A 199 5.01 -0.79 8.74
C ALA A 199 4.20 -0.13 9.86
N SER A 200 4.78 0.90 10.45
CA SER A 200 4.21 1.63 11.58
C SER A 200 4.71 3.07 11.55
N TYR A 201 4.13 3.92 12.38
CA TYR A 201 4.76 5.15 12.85
C TYR A 201 5.18 4.96 14.32
N PRO A 202 6.01 5.83 14.91
CA PRO A 202 6.31 5.74 16.33
C PRO A 202 5.01 5.94 17.10
N PHE A 203 4.64 4.93 17.90
CA PHE A 203 3.62 5.10 18.92
C PHE A 203 4.19 6.09 19.93
N ASP A 204 3.72 7.34 19.92
CA ASP A 204 3.87 8.17 21.10
C ASP A 204 3.14 7.41 22.22
N TYR A 205 3.91 6.89 23.18
CA TYR A 205 3.46 6.04 24.28
C TYR A 205 2.47 6.82 25.19
N ALA A 206 1.24 7.03 24.73
CA ALA A 206 0.09 7.37 25.54
C ALA A 206 -0.86 6.17 25.46
N PRO A 207 -0.93 5.32 26.51
CA PRO A 207 -1.62 4.04 26.48
C PRO A 207 -3.14 4.24 26.61
N SER A 208 -3.78 4.84 25.61
CA SER A 208 -5.24 4.91 25.54
C SER A 208 -5.85 3.73 24.77
N VAL A 209 -5.08 3.10 23.88
CA VAL A 209 -5.46 1.87 23.17
C VAL A 209 -4.48 0.77 23.53
N ALA A 210 -4.97 -0.29 24.17
CA ALA A 210 -4.16 -1.47 24.45
C ALA A 210 -3.71 -2.09 23.13
N LEU A 211 -2.41 -1.95 22.82
CA LEU A 211 -1.81 -2.68 21.72
C LEU A 211 -2.11 -4.17 21.90
N PRO A 212 -2.50 -4.90 20.84
CA PRO A 212 -2.58 -6.35 20.89
C PRO A 212 -1.30 -6.92 21.52
N PRO A 213 -1.38 -7.97 22.38
CA PRO A 213 -0.20 -8.57 23.00
C PRO A 213 0.91 -8.95 22.02
N ALA A 214 0.55 -9.21 20.75
CA ALA A 214 1.47 -9.48 19.65
C ALA A 214 2.40 -8.29 19.30
N ILE A 215 1.97 -7.04 19.50
CA ILE A 215 2.76 -5.83 19.19
C ILE A 215 3.64 -5.45 20.39
N ALA A 216 3.16 -5.64 21.62
CA ALA A 216 3.92 -5.30 22.84
C ALA A 216 5.24 -6.08 22.99
N ALA A 217 5.38 -7.21 22.29
CA ALA A 217 6.59 -8.01 22.24
C ALA A 217 7.56 -7.62 21.11
N LEU A 218 7.19 -6.70 20.23
CA LEU A 218 8.04 -6.25 19.13
C LEU A 218 9.09 -5.26 19.66
N GLY A 219 10.31 -5.35 19.13
CA GLY A 219 11.41 -4.45 19.50
C GLY A 219 11.14 -2.98 19.17
N PRO A 220 12.11 -2.08 19.40
CA PRO A 220 11.92 -0.66 19.14
C PRO A 220 11.64 -0.39 17.65
N PRO A 221 10.95 0.71 17.32
CA PRO A 221 10.75 1.13 15.93
C PRO A 221 12.09 1.43 15.23
N LEU A 222 12.24 0.91 14.01
CA LEU A 222 13.46 1.01 13.21
C LEU A 222 13.20 1.77 11.91
N LYS A 223 14.23 2.47 11.41
CA LYS A 223 14.20 3.17 10.12
C LYS A 223 14.60 2.29 8.93
N TYR A 224 14.60 0.98 9.10
CA TYR A 224 14.95 0.06 8.04
C TYR A 224 14.10 -1.21 8.12
N VAL A 225 13.93 -1.88 6.99
CA VAL A 225 13.13 -3.09 6.85
C VAL A 225 13.86 -4.32 7.40
N ALA A 226 13.11 -5.34 7.79
CA ALA A 226 13.63 -6.63 8.22
C ALA A 226 14.12 -7.47 7.03
N GLY A 227 15.23 -8.18 7.25
CA GLY A 227 15.85 -9.06 6.26
C GLY A 227 16.62 -8.33 5.16
N ALA A 228 17.34 -9.11 4.34
CA ALA A 228 18.13 -8.65 3.23
C ALA A 228 17.36 -8.76 1.90
N ALA A 229 17.61 -7.79 1.01
CA ALA A 229 17.13 -7.76 -0.38
C ALA A 229 15.64 -8.12 -0.61
N PRO A 230 14.68 -7.52 0.11
CA PRO A 230 13.26 -7.72 -0.19
C PRO A 230 12.92 -7.29 -1.62
N THR A 231 12.19 -8.13 -2.36
CA THR A 231 11.79 -7.87 -3.76
C THR A 231 10.85 -6.67 -3.90
N TRP A 232 10.11 -6.36 -2.84
CA TRP A 232 9.21 -5.20 -2.75
C TRP A 232 9.94 -3.90 -2.41
N VAL A 233 11.26 -3.88 -2.18
CA VAL A 233 12.09 -2.66 -2.13
C VAL A 233 12.85 -2.54 -3.45
N PRO A 234 12.81 -1.38 -4.16
CA PRO A 234 12.25 -0.10 -3.75
C PRO A 234 10.76 0.12 -4.06
N SER A 235 10.04 -0.93 -4.45
CA SER A 235 8.74 -0.78 -5.08
C SER A 235 7.61 -0.28 -4.16
N LEU A 236 7.55 -0.77 -2.92
CA LEU A 236 6.59 -0.34 -1.90
C LEU A 236 7.22 0.52 -0.82
N VAL A 237 8.54 0.44 -0.65
CA VAL A 237 9.26 1.22 0.33
C VAL A 237 10.56 1.71 -0.33
N PRO A 238 10.91 3.00 -0.21
CA PRO A 238 12.14 3.55 -0.80
C PRO A 238 13.41 2.82 -0.36
N SER A 239 14.42 2.78 -1.24
CA SER A 239 15.72 2.12 -0.98
C SER A 239 16.44 2.62 0.27
N THR A 240 16.15 3.84 0.73
CA THR A 240 16.75 4.41 1.95
C THR A 240 16.33 3.68 3.22
N TYR A 241 15.23 2.92 3.20
CA TYR A 241 14.83 2.03 4.28
C TYR A 241 15.38 0.60 4.13
N ALA A 242 16.22 0.31 3.13
CA ALA A 242 16.82 -1.00 2.99
C ALA A 242 17.67 -1.36 4.22
N ASN A 243 17.68 -2.62 4.62
CA ASN A 243 18.48 -3.08 5.75
C ASN A 243 19.98 -2.96 5.41
N PRO A 244 20.76 -2.17 6.18
CA PRO A 244 22.19 -2.01 5.91
C PRO A 244 23.03 -3.17 6.46
N TYR A 245 22.43 -4.06 7.26
CA TYR A 245 23.14 -5.14 7.95
C TYR A 245 23.03 -6.47 7.20
N ARG A 246 23.97 -7.38 7.49
CA ARG A 246 23.90 -8.77 7.01
C ARG A 246 22.78 -9.51 7.75
N ALA A 247 21.60 -9.52 7.16
CA ALA A 247 20.41 -10.19 7.68
C ALA A 247 20.05 -11.43 6.85
N GLY A 248 19.20 -12.30 7.43
CA GLY A 248 18.55 -13.38 6.67
C GLY A 248 17.59 -12.83 5.62
N LEU A 249 16.95 -13.72 4.85
CA LEU A 249 15.97 -13.30 3.84
C LEU A 249 14.80 -12.55 4.48
N SER A 250 14.26 -11.56 3.77
CA SER A 250 13.04 -10.86 4.17
C SER A 250 11.85 -11.83 4.12
N GLY A 251 10.99 -11.76 5.12
CA GLY A 251 9.73 -12.50 5.22
C GLY A 251 8.53 -11.76 4.65
N GLY A 252 8.70 -10.53 4.18
CA GLY A 252 7.64 -9.69 3.63
C GLY A 252 7.38 -8.40 4.43
N LEU A 253 6.31 -7.72 4.04
CA LEU A 253 5.83 -6.47 4.61
C LEU A 253 4.42 -6.67 5.18
N GLY A 254 4.17 -6.25 6.40
CA GLY A 254 2.84 -6.15 7.02
C GLY A 254 2.72 -4.83 7.80
N GLY A 255 1.92 -4.82 8.87
CA GLY A 255 1.72 -3.69 9.77
C GLY A 255 0.42 -2.96 9.48
N GLU A 256 0.39 -1.67 9.83
CA GLU A 256 -0.78 -0.81 9.66
C GLU A 256 -1.31 -0.84 8.21
N LEU A 257 -2.51 -1.38 8.03
CA LEU A 257 -3.06 -1.68 6.70
C LEU A 257 -3.21 -0.41 5.85
N ALA A 258 -3.63 0.69 6.48
CA ALA A 258 -3.79 1.97 5.81
C ALA A 258 -2.45 2.50 5.25
N ILE A 259 -1.34 2.27 5.96
CA ILE A 259 -0.01 2.66 5.50
C ILE A 259 0.38 1.82 4.28
N VAL A 260 0.24 0.50 4.37
CA VAL A 260 0.63 -0.41 3.28
C VAL A 260 -0.15 -0.11 1.99
N LEU A 261 -1.47 0.15 2.09
CA LEU A 261 -2.28 0.54 0.94
C LEU A 261 -1.86 1.91 0.36
N GLY A 262 -1.52 2.88 1.21
CA GLY A 262 -1.01 4.18 0.77
C GLY A 262 0.33 4.06 0.04
N LEU A 263 1.21 3.18 0.52
CA LEU A 263 2.48 2.87 -0.13
C LEU A 263 2.28 2.28 -1.54
N MET A 264 1.31 1.36 -1.70
CA MET A 264 0.95 0.81 -3.01
C MET A 264 0.47 1.91 -3.97
N ALA A 265 -0.32 2.86 -3.48
CA ALA A 265 -0.93 3.90 -4.31
C ALA A 265 0.08 4.86 -4.99
N PHE A 266 1.32 4.96 -4.49
CA PHE A 266 2.38 5.71 -5.17
C PHE A 266 2.74 5.17 -6.56
N HIS A 267 2.35 3.94 -6.91
CA HIS A 267 2.46 3.42 -8.29
C HIS A 267 1.52 4.08 -9.29
N SER A 268 0.54 4.86 -8.83
CA SER A 268 -0.24 5.70 -9.72
C SER A 268 0.62 6.85 -10.25
N ALA A 269 0.42 7.22 -11.50
CA ALA A 269 1.08 8.36 -12.12
C ALA A 269 0.52 9.68 -11.58
N ARG A 270 1.36 10.72 -11.57
CA ARG A 270 0.89 12.09 -11.35
C ARG A 270 -0.12 12.48 -12.45
N PRO A 271 -1.06 13.40 -12.20
CA PRO A 271 -2.04 13.81 -13.22
C PRO A 271 -1.43 14.31 -14.54
N SER A 272 -0.22 14.86 -14.51
CA SER A 272 0.53 15.34 -15.68
C SER A 272 1.31 14.25 -16.43
N GLU A 273 1.35 13.03 -15.90
CA GLU A 273 2.16 11.93 -16.42
C GLU A 273 1.29 10.83 -17.03
N ARG A 274 1.85 10.11 -18.01
CA ARG A 274 1.22 8.89 -18.52
C ARG A 274 1.56 7.73 -17.59
N GLY A 275 0.55 7.05 -17.09
CA GLY A 275 0.73 5.82 -16.32
C GLY A 275 -0.59 5.33 -15.73
N ARG A 276 -0.51 4.60 -14.62
CA ARG A 276 -1.69 4.04 -13.96
C ARG A 276 -2.43 5.11 -13.17
N CYS A 277 -3.76 5.13 -13.18
CA CYS A 277 -4.49 5.79 -12.10
C CYS A 277 -4.45 4.94 -10.82
N VAL A 278 -5.00 5.45 -9.70
CA VAL A 278 -5.06 4.70 -8.44
C VAL A 278 -5.85 3.39 -8.61
N ASP A 279 -7.00 3.43 -9.29
CA ASP A 279 -7.81 2.22 -9.53
C ASP A 279 -7.03 1.17 -10.33
N GLU A 280 -6.28 1.57 -11.35
CA GLU A 280 -5.46 0.68 -12.18
C GLU A 280 -4.25 0.08 -11.44
N VAL A 281 -3.81 0.65 -10.32
CA VAL A 281 -2.80 0.04 -9.45
C VAL A 281 -3.39 -1.21 -8.78
N PHE A 282 -4.63 -1.14 -8.31
CA PHE A 282 -5.27 -2.20 -7.54
C PHE A 282 -6.08 -3.19 -8.40
N LEU A 283 -6.82 -2.70 -9.39
CA LEU A 283 -7.68 -3.49 -10.27
C LEU A 283 -6.95 -3.96 -11.54
N GLY A 284 -5.87 -3.28 -11.93
CA GLY A 284 -5.17 -3.51 -13.19
C GLY A 284 -5.73 -2.66 -14.33
N LYS A 285 -4.98 -2.59 -15.43
CA LYS A 285 -5.45 -1.96 -16.67
C LYS A 285 -6.47 -2.87 -17.36
N PRO A 286 -7.28 -2.35 -18.31
CA PRO A 286 -8.21 -3.19 -19.08
C PRO A 286 -7.55 -4.37 -19.81
N SER A 287 -6.27 -4.26 -20.15
CA SER A 287 -5.48 -5.33 -20.79
C SER A 287 -4.85 -6.33 -19.80
N GLU A 288 -5.05 -6.16 -18.49
CA GLU A 288 -4.41 -6.92 -17.44
C GLU A 288 -5.45 -7.69 -16.62
N SER A 289 -5.10 -8.88 -16.15
CA SER A 289 -6.03 -9.72 -15.38
C SER A 289 -6.23 -9.27 -13.92
N SER A 290 -5.38 -8.39 -13.43
CA SER A 290 -5.37 -7.92 -12.03
C SER A 290 -4.44 -6.73 -11.87
N GLY A 291 -4.55 -6.04 -10.73
CA GLY A 291 -3.58 -5.04 -10.31
C GLY A 291 -2.22 -5.62 -9.93
N LEU A 292 -1.40 -4.73 -9.36
CA LEU A 292 -0.03 -5.00 -8.95
C LEU A 292 0.06 -5.86 -7.68
N TRP A 293 -1.00 -5.91 -6.88
CA TRP A 293 -1.11 -6.78 -5.71
C TRP A 293 -2.16 -7.87 -5.96
N LYS A 294 -1.75 -9.13 -5.86
CA LYS A 294 -2.67 -10.28 -5.99
C LYS A 294 -2.10 -11.51 -5.30
N ASP A 295 -2.99 -12.24 -4.63
CA ASP A 295 -2.71 -13.44 -3.86
C ASP A 295 -1.57 -13.19 -2.85
N TYR A 296 -1.63 -12.04 -2.17
CA TYR A 296 -0.60 -11.54 -1.22
C TYR A 296 0.76 -11.21 -1.83
N HIS A 297 0.95 -11.29 -3.14
CA HIS A 297 2.22 -10.95 -3.80
C HIS A 297 2.17 -9.59 -4.48
N TRP A 298 3.22 -8.79 -4.25
CA TRP A 298 3.48 -7.58 -5.01
C TRP A 298 4.25 -7.90 -6.28
N ARG A 299 3.74 -7.47 -7.43
CA ARG A 299 4.17 -7.97 -8.75
C ARG A 299 5.16 -7.09 -9.50
N THR A 300 5.58 -5.98 -8.90
CA THR A 300 6.57 -5.10 -9.50
C THR A 300 7.74 -4.85 -8.55
N THR A 301 8.92 -4.68 -9.12
CA THR A 301 10.16 -4.38 -8.38
C THR A 301 10.65 -2.96 -8.67
N SER A 302 9.99 -2.22 -9.58
CA SER A 302 10.39 -0.87 -9.95
C SER A 302 10.01 0.14 -8.87
N SER A 303 10.83 1.17 -8.69
CA SER A 303 10.45 2.32 -7.88
C SER A 303 9.18 2.97 -8.46
N PRO A 304 8.18 3.32 -7.62
CA PRO A 304 6.99 4.00 -8.10
C PRO A 304 7.30 5.40 -8.61
N PRO A 305 6.56 5.91 -9.61
CA PRO A 305 6.66 7.29 -10.07
C PRO A 305 6.22 8.31 -9.00
N GLY A 306 5.44 7.88 -8.00
CA GLY A 306 5.03 8.72 -6.88
C GLY A 306 6.13 9.04 -5.87
N TYR A 307 7.31 8.42 -5.97
CA TYR A 307 8.45 8.80 -5.13
C TYR A 307 9.25 9.95 -5.76
N PRO A 308 9.53 11.01 -4.99
CA PRO A 308 10.28 12.14 -5.49
C PRO A 308 11.70 11.71 -5.85
N LEU A 309 12.19 12.22 -6.97
CA LEU A 309 13.54 12.00 -7.47
C LEU A 309 14.51 13.10 -6.99
N SER A 310 13.97 14.22 -6.51
CA SER A 310 14.75 15.38 -6.06
C SER A 310 14.19 16.01 -4.79
N MET A 311 15.02 16.81 -4.11
CA MET A 311 14.61 17.56 -2.91
C MET A 311 13.69 18.75 -3.25
N GLN A 312 13.53 19.08 -4.53
CA GLN A 312 12.73 20.20 -5.01
C GLN A 312 11.28 19.82 -5.30
N GLU A 313 10.97 18.52 -5.35
CA GLU A 313 9.63 18.05 -5.61
C GLU A 313 8.70 18.28 -4.42
N THR A 314 7.45 18.61 -4.73
CA THR A 314 6.40 18.79 -3.73
C THR A 314 5.95 17.43 -3.20
N PRO A 315 5.55 17.37 -1.92
CA PRO A 315 4.96 16.16 -1.36
C PRO A 315 3.75 15.70 -2.15
N ARG A 316 3.56 14.38 -2.24
CA ARG A 316 2.38 13.75 -2.79
C ARG A 316 1.72 12.90 -1.72
N GLY A 317 0.42 13.07 -1.51
CA GLY A 317 -0.31 12.41 -0.43
C GLY A 317 -1.45 11.53 -0.92
N PHE A 318 -1.77 10.50 -0.14
CA PHE A 318 -2.97 9.70 -0.30
C PHE A 318 -3.71 9.58 1.03
N LEU A 319 -5.01 9.83 1.03
CA LEU A 319 -5.90 9.46 2.12
C LEU A 319 -6.38 8.03 1.88
N VAL A 320 -6.07 7.14 2.82
CA VAL A 320 -6.58 5.78 2.84
C VAL A 320 -7.67 5.68 3.89
N HIS A 321 -8.82 5.15 3.52
CA HIS A 321 -9.92 4.93 4.45
C HIS A 321 -10.44 3.50 4.31
N ILE A 322 -10.42 2.76 5.43
CA ILE A 322 -10.78 1.34 5.50
C ILE A 322 -12.04 1.21 6.37
N CYS A 323 -13.03 0.51 5.85
CA CYS A 323 -14.26 0.17 6.56
C CYS A 323 -14.40 -1.34 6.69
N PHE A 324 -15.13 -1.78 7.71
CA PHE A 324 -15.58 -3.17 7.76
C PHE A 324 -16.46 -3.48 6.55
N ASP A 325 -16.36 -4.70 6.03
CA ASP A 325 -17.19 -5.22 4.96
C ASP A 325 -18.59 -5.61 5.47
N PRO A 326 -19.64 -4.86 5.14
CA PRO A 326 -21.00 -5.14 5.61
C PRO A 326 -21.58 -6.42 5.00
N GLU A 327 -21.03 -6.92 3.89
CA GLU A 327 -21.44 -8.19 3.27
C GLU A 327 -20.76 -9.40 3.91
N ASN A 328 -19.73 -9.19 4.73
CA ASN A 328 -19.01 -10.25 5.43
C ASN A 328 -18.75 -9.90 6.90
N PRO A 329 -19.80 -9.72 7.72
CA PRO A 329 -19.66 -9.28 9.11
C PRO A 329 -18.89 -10.27 9.99
N GLN A 330 -18.83 -11.55 9.61
CA GLN A 330 -18.11 -12.59 10.35
C GLN A 330 -16.60 -12.62 10.02
N GLY A 331 -16.23 -12.38 8.75
CA GLY A 331 -14.83 -12.29 8.33
C GLY A 331 -14.21 -10.92 8.56
N SER A 332 -15.00 -9.84 8.50
CA SER A 332 -14.58 -8.45 8.64
C SER A 332 -14.75 -7.92 10.08
N THR A 333 -14.15 -8.59 11.05
CA THR A 333 -14.14 -8.13 12.45
C THR A 333 -12.87 -7.35 12.78
N ALA A 334 -12.91 -6.48 13.80
CA ALA A 334 -11.73 -5.76 14.28
C ALA A 334 -10.58 -6.72 14.65
N GLN A 335 -10.91 -7.87 15.22
CA GLN A 335 -9.92 -8.89 15.57
C GLN A 335 -9.28 -9.51 14.32
N ASN A 336 -10.08 -9.88 13.31
CA ASN A 336 -9.55 -10.47 12.09
C ASN A 336 -8.68 -9.50 11.30
N LEU A 337 -9.05 -8.21 11.25
CA LEU A 337 -8.23 -7.18 10.62
C LEU A 337 -6.94 -6.91 11.41
N ALA A 338 -7.00 -6.86 12.74
CA ALA A 338 -5.79 -6.74 13.57
C ALA A 338 -4.85 -7.95 13.40
N VAL A 339 -5.41 -9.15 13.23
CA VAL A 339 -4.64 -10.37 12.90
C VAL A 339 -3.95 -10.21 11.55
N LEU A 340 -4.69 -9.77 10.52
CA LEU A 340 -4.16 -9.53 9.18
C LEU A 340 -3.01 -8.52 9.17
N GLU A 341 -3.12 -7.44 9.95
CA GLU A 341 -2.09 -6.40 10.07
C GLU A 341 -0.82 -6.90 10.76
N TRP A 342 -0.95 -7.61 11.89
CA TRP A 342 0.17 -7.75 12.83
C TRP A 342 0.73 -9.15 12.99
N GLN A 343 0.03 -10.21 12.54
CA GLN A 343 0.50 -11.59 12.76
C GLN A 343 1.44 -12.12 11.67
N GLY A 344 1.51 -11.47 10.51
CA GLY A 344 2.33 -11.95 9.41
C GLY A 344 2.53 -10.91 8.31
N PRO A 345 3.15 -11.30 7.19
CA PRO A 345 3.27 -10.44 6.03
C PRO A 345 1.91 -10.31 5.32
N LEU A 346 1.52 -9.07 5.04
CA LEU A 346 0.41 -8.75 4.14
C LEU A 346 0.86 -8.83 2.67
N VAL A 347 2.14 -8.50 2.43
CA VAL A 347 2.82 -8.58 1.15
C VAL A 347 4.00 -9.52 1.29
N LEU A 348 3.98 -10.59 0.50
CA LEU A 348 5.06 -11.55 0.39
C LEU A 348 6.15 -11.01 -0.55
N GLY A 349 7.41 -11.17 -0.13
CA GLY A 349 8.61 -10.87 -0.92
C GLY A 349 9.10 -12.06 -1.73
#